data_AF-A0A8H7LFD8-F1
#
_entry.id   AF-A0A8H7LFD8-F1
#
_cell.length_a   1.000
_cell.length_b   1.000
_cell.length_c   1.000
_cell.angle_alpha   90.00
_cell.angle_beta   90.00
_cell.angle_gamma   90.00
#
_symmetry.space_group_name_H-M   'P 1'
#
loop_
_entity.id
_entity.type
_entity.pdbx_description
1 polymer ?
#
loop_
_entity_poly.entity_id
_entity_poly.type
_entity_poly.pdbx_seq_one_letter_code
_entity_poly.pdbx_strand_id
1 'polypeptide(L)'
;SQFERTNKKDVVKQMTQIGDAISVLKRMDQELTQQEAHLRSPNNECKPTPLDSDPLKSLLEGLPYTIGQTERSEDSIGNIPHWVHKQQHNDAMRFFIPQLKRFFLARALGSRNHPKFNKQELTEIRFHRDRMYRHKTLCINYTSYDVLCQQDVLNPSTSNQFVMLPAQSEDGSKPPHPFIYAKVLGVYHAHVSYGREVPCREDFVHVRWLYYDTDTARQGGWDEHRLDHIGYEQCCTDQDLIDSFNFIHPSDIIRGVHLIPDFQSGRCNRLLNFSKSIAHDSDDHWDWKHYYVNRFVDRDILMRHLGGGIGHYRYTIYDSERDLDSDRNESNINIEVPLEMRGEDERSDVGSEDERSTRNQSICLEQDEISDEELNVDEGVSEFEDDISEDAMDDYVVDGDGDELHGF
;
A
#
# COMPACT_ATOMS: atom_id res chain seq x y z
N SER A 1 -33.00 23.96 27.08
CA SER A 1 -31.91 24.74 27.72
C SER A 1 -30.68 23.85 27.87
N GLN A 2 -29.45 24.38 27.99
CA GLN A 2 -28.23 23.53 28.15
C GLN A 2 -28.32 22.59 29.36
N PHE A 3 -29.06 23.00 30.40
CA PHE A 3 -29.36 22.20 31.58
C PHE A 3 -30.09 20.87 31.27
N GLU A 4 -31.02 20.87 30.31
CA GLU A 4 -31.78 19.67 29.90
C GLU A 4 -30.92 18.61 29.21
N ARG A 5 -29.72 18.99 28.73
CA ARG A 5 -28.76 18.11 28.07
C ARG A 5 -27.74 17.49 29.02
N THR A 6 -27.87 17.74 30.32
CA THR A 6 -26.99 17.19 31.37
C THR A 6 -27.63 16.00 32.06
N ASN A 7 -26.82 15.09 32.61
CA ASN A 7 -27.31 13.97 33.42
C ASN A 7 -27.68 14.38 34.87
N LYS A 8 -27.76 15.69 35.15
CA LYS A 8 -28.09 16.31 36.44
C LYS A 8 -27.09 16.04 37.57
N LYS A 9 -25.91 15.47 37.28
CA LYS A 9 -24.74 15.40 38.17
C LYS A 9 -23.66 16.36 37.66
N ASP A 10 -22.96 17.06 38.56
CA ASP A 10 -21.91 18.04 38.21
C ASP A 10 -22.28 18.97 37.05
N VAL A 11 -23.53 19.45 37.11
CA VAL A 11 -24.23 20.16 36.02
C VAL A 11 -23.42 21.34 35.50
N VAL A 12 -22.75 22.08 36.39
CA VAL A 12 -21.94 23.24 36.02
C VAL A 12 -20.79 22.83 35.10
N LYS A 13 -20.08 21.74 35.41
CA LYS A 13 -18.96 21.25 34.59
C LYS A 13 -19.42 20.78 33.21
N GLN A 14 -20.52 20.04 33.14
CA GLN A 14 -21.11 19.57 31.88
C GLN A 14 -21.63 20.73 31.03
N MET A 15 -22.28 21.73 31.64
CA MET A 15 -22.73 22.91 30.92
C MET A 15 -21.56 23.73 30.37
N THR A 16 -20.46 23.85 31.10
CA THR A 16 -19.23 24.49 30.62
C THR A 16 -18.65 23.72 29.42
N GLN A 17 -18.49 22.40 29.50
CA GLN A 17 -17.98 21.58 28.39
C GLN A 17 -18.86 21.67 27.14
N ILE A 18 -20.19 21.64 27.31
CA ILE A 18 -21.14 21.83 26.20
C ILE A 18 -21.00 23.24 25.62
N GLY A 19 -20.81 24.25 26.46
CA GLY A 19 -20.59 25.64 26.05
C GLY A 19 -19.30 25.81 25.23
N ASP A 20 -18.21 25.17 25.68
CA ASP A 20 -16.91 25.20 25.02
C ASP A 20 -16.98 24.48 23.66
N ALA A 21 -17.56 23.28 23.62
CA ALA A 21 -17.76 22.53 22.37
C ALA A 21 -18.61 23.31 21.35
N ILE A 22 -19.71 23.94 21.79
CA ILE A 22 -20.54 24.78 20.92
C ILE A 22 -19.76 25.99 20.41
N SER A 23 -18.90 26.58 21.24
CA SER A 23 -18.08 27.75 20.87
C SER A 23 -17.01 27.37 19.85
N VAL A 24 -16.37 26.21 20.01
CA VAL A 24 -15.40 25.66 19.04
C VAL A 24 -16.08 25.34 17.71
N LEU A 25 -17.24 24.69 17.73
CA LEU A 25 -18.02 24.40 16.52
C LEU A 25 -18.42 25.68 15.77
N LYS A 26 -18.86 26.72 16.49
CA LYS A 26 -19.18 28.02 15.87
C LYS A 26 -17.96 28.72 15.28
N ARG A 27 -16.79 28.58 15.91
CA ARG A 27 -15.53 29.13 15.37
C ARG A 27 -15.15 28.39 14.09
N MET A 28 -15.20 27.06 14.07
CA MET A 28 -14.91 26.27 12.87
C MET A 28 -15.89 26.58 11.73
N ASP A 29 -17.18 26.74 12.02
CA ASP A 29 -18.19 27.12 11.02
C ASP A 29 -17.91 28.51 10.40
N GLN A 30 -17.45 29.46 11.22
CA GLN A 30 -17.03 30.79 10.75
C GLN A 30 -15.76 30.72 9.90
N GLU A 31 -14.77 29.92 10.29
CA GLU A 31 -13.53 29.70 9.54
C GLU A 31 -13.81 29.04 8.18
N LEU A 32 -14.66 28.01 8.15
CA LEU A 32 -15.11 27.36 6.91
C LEU A 32 -15.85 28.35 6.00
N THR A 33 -16.77 29.15 6.55
CA THR A 33 -17.50 30.16 5.78
C THR A 33 -16.55 31.22 5.20
N GLN A 34 -15.53 31.63 5.95
CA GLN A 34 -14.50 32.56 5.48
C GLN A 34 -13.64 31.94 4.37
N GLN A 35 -13.24 30.67 4.51
CA GLN A 35 -12.50 29.93 3.48
C GLN A 35 -13.33 29.74 2.21
N GLU A 36 -14.61 29.36 2.32
CA GLU A 36 -15.52 29.26 1.18
C GLU A 36 -15.72 30.60 0.47
N ALA A 37 -15.83 31.70 1.21
CA ALA A 37 -15.89 33.04 0.63
C ALA A 37 -14.57 33.43 -0.06
N HIS A 38 -13.43 32.99 0.49
CA HIS A 38 -12.11 33.21 -0.10
C HIS A 38 -11.90 32.41 -1.40
N LEU A 39 -12.47 31.20 -1.48
CA LEU A 39 -12.49 30.34 -2.67
C LEU A 39 -13.45 30.84 -3.76
N ARG A 40 -14.53 31.55 -3.39
CA ARG A 40 -15.50 32.15 -4.33
C ARG A 40 -15.12 33.55 -4.82
N SER A 41 -14.05 34.15 -4.30
CA SER A 41 -13.59 35.47 -4.73
C SER A 41 -12.96 35.39 -6.14
N PRO A 42 -13.42 36.18 -7.12
CA PRO A 42 -12.96 36.10 -8.51
C PRO A 42 -11.50 36.52 -8.72
N ASN A 43 -10.80 36.99 -7.66
CA ASN A 43 -9.38 37.35 -7.70
C ASN A 43 -8.43 36.24 -7.26
N ASN A 44 -8.95 35.11 -6.75
CA ASN A 44 -8.17 33.90 -6.53
C ASN A 44 -8.45 32.92 -7.67
N GLU A 45 -7.93 33.21 -8.86
CA GLU A 45 -7.64 32.14 -9.84
C GLU A 45 -6.52 31.27 -9.26
N CYS A 46 -6.84 30.48 -8.23
CA CYS A 46 -6.14 29.24 -8.01
C CYS A 46 -6.46 28.41 -9.23
N LYS A 47 -5.57 28.44 -10.24
CA LYS A 47 -5.64 27.50 -11.36
C LYS A 47 -5.90 26.14 -10.72
N PRO A 48 -7.01 25.45 -11.03
CA PRO A 48 -7.17 24.10 -10.55
C PRO A 48 -5.91 23.37 -10.98
N THR A 49 -5.13 22.90 -10.00
CA THR A 49 -4.04 21.97 -10.28
C THR A 49 -4.68 20.93 -11.18
N PRO A 50 -4.18 20.71 -12.41
CA PRO A 50 -4.82 19.78 -13.31
C PRO A 50 -4.97 18.48 -12.52
N LEU A 51 -6.20 18.01 -12.34
CA LEU A 51 -6.43 16.61 -12.04
C LEU A 51 -5.58 15.90 -13.08
N ASP A 52 -4.52 15.24 -12.63
CA ASP A 52 -3.62 14.53 -13.53
C ASP A 52 -4.55 13.62 -14.35
N SER A 53 -4.65 13.89 -15.65
CA SER A 53 -5.69 13.24 -16.47
C SER A 53 -5.42 11.75 -16.60
N ASP A 54 -4.16 11.37 -16.37
CA ASP A 54 -3.62 10.07 -16.74
C ASP A 54 -4.10 8.94 -15.84
N PRO A 55 -4.16 9.06 -14.49
CA PRO A 55 -4.75 8.02 -13.64
C PRO A 55 -6.23 7.77 -13.92
N LEU A 56 -7.03 8.83 -14.13
CA LEU A 56 -8.46 8.68 -14.45
C LEU A 56 -8.65 8.08 -15.84
N LYS A 57 -7.87 8.53 -16.82
CA LYS A 57 -7.91 8.01 -18.19
C LYS A 57 -7.48 6.55 -18.24
N SER A 58 -6.44 6.17 -17.51
CA SER A 58 -5.99 4.79 -17.36
C SER A 58 -7.06 3.87 -16.77
N LEU A 59 -7.77 4.35 -15.75
CA LEU A 59 -8.90 3.64 -15.16
C LEU A 59 -9.99 3.40 -16.21
N LEU A 60 -10.32 4.41 -17.01
CA LEU A 60 -11.31 4.32 -18.09
C LEU A 60 -10.84 3.46 -19.27
N GLU A 61 -9.54 3.43 -19.56
CA GLU A 61 -8.92 2.61 -20.60
C GLU A 61 -8.71 1.15 -20.15
N GLY A 62 -8.99 0.82 -18.88
CA GLY A 62 -8.84 -0.53 -18.34
C GLY A 62 -7.37 -0.97 -18.20
N LEU A 63 -6.44 -0.02 -18.14
CA LEU A 63 -5.05 -0.33 -17.86
C LEU A 63 -4.91 -0.84 -16.41
N PRO A 64 -4.02 -1.81 -16.13
CA PRO A 64 -3.87 -2.37 -14.78
C PRO A 64 -3.24 -1.38 -13.78
N TYR A 65 -2.49 -0.39 -14.26
CA TYR A 65 -1.83 0.60 -13.41
C TYR A 65 -1.42 1.85 -14.21
N THR A 66 -1.01 2.90 -13.50
CA THR A 66 -0.41 4.12 -14.07
C THR A 66 0.83 4.53 -13.29
N ILE A 67 1.87 4.88 -14.03
CA ILE A 67 3.12 5.46 -13.54
C ILE A 67 3.44 6.68 -14.41
N GLY A 68 4.18 7.65 -13.86
CA GLY A 68 4.67 8.80 -14.62
C GLY A 68 5.33 8.39 -15.95
N GLN A 69 4.89 9.02 -17.04
CA GLN A 69 5.42 8.75 -18.39
C GLN A 69 6.59 9.66 -18.75
N THR A 70 6.85 10.70 -17.97
CA THR A 70 7.88 11.69 -18.29
C THR A 70 9.26 11.23 -17.86
N GLU A 71 10.23 11.31 -18.77
CA GLU A 71 11.65 11.07 -18.52
C GLU A 71 12.36 12.38 -18.14
N ARG A 72 12.00 12.98 -17.01
CA ARG A 72 12.63 14.23 -16.57
C ARG A 72 14.04 13.97 -16.06
N SER A 73 14.92 14.96 -16.23
CA SER A 73 16.31 14.87 -15.75
C SER A 73 16.40 14.74 -14.22
N GLU A 74 15.45 15.34 -13.49
CA GLU A 74 15.35 15.26 -12.03
C GLU A 74 15.01 13.85 -11.52
N ASP A 75 14.27 13.07 -12.30
CA ASP A 75 13.87 11.71 -11.97
C ASP A 75 14.88 10.66 -12.43
N SER A 76 15.85 11.07 -13.27
CA SER A 76 16.85 10.20 -13.90
C SER A 76 17.93 9.76 -12.91
N ILE A 77 18.07 8.45 -12.74
CA ILE A 77 19.21 7.79 -12.11
C ILE A 77 20.15 7.32 -13.23
N GLY A 78 21.22 8.08 -13.45
CA GLY A 78 22.27 7.73 -14.40
C GLY A 78 23.41 6.95 -13.75
N ASN A 79 24.08 6.09 -14.53
CA ASN A 79 25.14 5.21 -14.08
C ASN A 79 24.67 4.34 -12.89
N ILE A 80 23.80 3.38 -13.20
CA ILE A 80 23.15 2.52 -12.20
C ILE A 80 24.20 1.84 -11.29
N PRO A 81 25.30 1.25 -11.79
CA PRO A 81 26.36 0.69 -10.96
C PRO A 81 26.94 1.68 -9.94
N HIS A 82 27.23 2.91 -10.37
CA HIS A 82 27.75 3.94 -9.47
C HIS A 82 26.72 4.37 -8.43
N TRP A 83 25.46 4.53 -8.83
CA TRP A 83 24.37 4.90 -7.92
C TRP A 83 24.15 3.83 -6.84
N VAL A 84 24.18 2.55 -7.20
CA VAL A 84 24.09 1.44 -6.24
C VAL A 84 25.33 1.40 -5.34
N HIS A 85 26.53 1.58 -5.90
CA HIS A 85 27.77 1.58 -5.12
C HIS A 85 27.80 2.70 -4.06
N LYS A 86 27.26 3.90 -4.37
CA LYS A 86 27.11 4.96 -3.36
C LYS A 86 26.27 4.54 -2.15
N GLN A 87 25.40 3.54 -2.31
CA GLN A 87 24.54 2.99 -1.27
C GLN A 87 25.01 1.61 -0.78
N GLN A 88 26.30 1.29 -0.88
CA GLN A 88 26.86 -0.01 -0.48
C GLN A 88 26.60 -0.40 0.99
N HIS A 89 26.31 0.56 1.87
CA HIS A 89 25.95 0.33 3.28
C HIS A 89 24.43 0.32 3.51
N ASN A 90 23.66 -0.14 2.52
CA ASN A 90 22.21 -0.29 2.58
C ASN A 90 21.85 -1.69 2.10
N ASP A 91 21.22 -2.48 2.98
CA ASP A 91 20.87 -3.89 2.73
C ASP A 91 20.04 -4.07 1.46
N ALA A 92 19.07 -3.18 1.21
CA ALA A 92 18.21 -3.23 0.04
C ALA A 92 18.96 -2.98 -1.28
N MET A 93 20.17 -2.40 -1.21
CA MET A 93 20.97 -2.03 -2.37
C MET A 93 22.06 -3.05 -2.70
N ARG A 94 22.42 -3.92 -1.75
CA ARG A 94 23.54 -4.88 -1.87
C ARG A 94 23.43 -5.79 -3.10
N PHE A 95 22.22 -6.29 -3.37
CA PHE A 95 21.95 -7.18 -4.51
C PHE A 95 21.04 -6.54 -5.57
N PHE A 96 20.90 -5.21 -5.57
CA PHE A 96 19.97 -4.49 -6.44
C PHE A 96 20.13 -4.85 -7.92
N ILE A 97 21.34 -4.69 -8.47
CA ILE A 97 21.61 -4.93 -9.90
C ILE A 97 21.43 -6.40 -10.30
N PRO A 98 22.03 -7.39 -9.60
CA PRO A 98 21.84 -8.78 -9.98
C PRO A 98 20.36 -9.20 -9.88
N GLN A 99 19.63 -8.77 -8.84
CA GLN A 99 18.21 -9.09 -8.71
C GLN A 99 17.35 -8.41 -9.79
N LEU A 100 17.63 -7.15 -10.12
CA LEU A 100 16.91 -6.44 -11.17
C LEU A 100 17.12 -7.10 -12.54
N LYS A 101 18.34 -7.53 -12.84
CA LYS A 101 18.64 -8.28 -14.06
C LYS A 101 17.96 -9.65 -14.07
N ARG A 102 17.92 -10.35 -12.93
CA ARG A 102 17.20 -11.64 -12.81
C ARG A 102 15.71 -11.46 -13.05
N PHE A 103 15.11 -10.41 -12.49
CA PHE A 103 13.72 -10.04 -12.72
C PHE A 103 13.41 -9.85 -14.21
N PHE A 104 14.18 -9.02 -14.92
CA PHE A 104 13.96 -8.81 -16.36
C PHE A 104 14.23 -10.06 -17.20
N LEU A 105 15.25 -10.84 -16.85
CA LEU A 105 15.56 -12.07 -17.55
C LEU A 105 14.44 -13.11 -17.39
N ALA A 106 13.90 -13.27 -16.19
CA ALA A 106 12.75 -14.14 -15.93
C ALA A 106 11.56 -13.73 -16.80
N ARG A 107 11.25 -12.43 -16.87
CA ARG A 107 10.19 -11.89 -17.72
C ARG A 107 10.42 -12.12 -19.21
N ALA A 108 11.62 -11.87 -19.71
CA ALA A 108 11.98 -12.08 -21.11
C ALA A 108 11.83 -13.56 -21.52
N LEU A 109 12.12 -14.49 -20.61
CA LEU A 109 11.97 -15.94 -20.83
C LEU A 109 10.57 -16.47 -20.52
N GLY A 110 9.62 -15.62 -20.11
CA GLY A 110 8.26 -16.03 -19.74
C GLY A 110 8.18 -16.82 -18.42
N SER A 111 9.24 -16.81 -17.60
CA SER A 111 9.25 -17.42 -16.28
C SER A 111 8.75 -16.43 -15.23
N ARG A 112 7.71 -16.79 -14.48
CA ARG A 112 7.27 -16.02 -13.30
C ARG A 112 8.05 -16.38 -12.03
N ASN A 113 8.64 -17.57 -12.00
CA ASN A 113 9.53 -17.97 -10.92
C ASN A 113 10.89 -17.33 -11.12
N HIS A 114 11.68 -17.20 -10.05
CA HIS A 114 13.02 -16.63 -10.06
C HIS A 114 14.07 -17.74 -10.26
N PRO A 115 14.36 -18.19 -11.50
CA PRO A 115 15.30 -19.27 -11.70
C PRO A 115 16.70 -18.85 -11.26
N LYS A 116 17.52 -19.84 -10.94
CA LYS A 116 18.93 -19.65 -10.58
C LYS A 116 19.74 -19.37 -11.85
N PHE A 117 19.65 -18.14 -12.35
CA PHE A 117 20.42 -17.68 -13.51
C PHE A 117 21.89 -17.50 -13.17
N ASN A 118 22.75 -17.86 -14.12
CA ASN A 118 24.18 -17.65 -14.03
C ASN A 118 24.58 -16.22 -14.49
N LYS A 119 25.83 -15.82 -14.22
CA LYS A 119 26.33 -14.48 -14.53
C LYS A 119 26.35 -14.15 -16.04
N GLN A 120 26.53 -15.15 -16.90
CA GLN A 120 26.56 -14.96 -18.35
C GLN A 120 25.17 -14.61 -18.87
N GLU A 121 24.13 -15.31 -18.41
CA GLU A 121 22.74 -15.04 -18.77
C GLU A 121 22.32 -13.63 -18.33
N LEU A 122 22.71 -13.19 -17.14
CA LEU A 122 22.42 -11.81 -16.67
C LEU A 122 23.11 -10.71 -17.50
N THR A 123 24.10 -11.06 -18.32
CA THR A 123 24.78 -10.12 -19.22
C THR A 123 23.92 -9.84 -20.47
N GLU A 124 22.94 -10.69 -20.76
CA GLU A 124 22.00 -10.50 -21.86
C GLU A 124 21.03 -9.35 -21.60
N ILE A 125 20.77 -9.04 -20.33
CA ILE A 125 19.98 -7.86 -19.93
C ILE A 125 20.85 -6.61 -19.91
N ARG A 126 20.44 -5.61 -20.70
CA ARG A 126 21.13 -4.32 -20.84
C ARG A 126 20.18 -3.16 -20.61
N PHE A 127 20.63 -2.21 -19.79
CA PHE A 127 19.95 -0.94 -19.58
C PHE A 127 20.43 0.07 -20.61
N HIS A 128 19.52 0.63 -21.39
CA HIS A 128 19.85 1.63 -22.38
C HIS A 128 20.42 2.88 -21.69
N ARG A 129 21.64 3.28 -22.10
CA ARG A 129 22.43 4.39 -21.53
C ARG A 129 22.71 4.26 -20.02
N ASP A 130 22.65 3.05 -19.49
CA ASP A 130 22.86 2.76 -18.07
C ASP A 130 22.05 3.70 -17.16
N ARG A 131 20.75 3.83 -17.51
CA ARG A 131 19.83 4.79 -16.91
C ARG A 131 18.50 4.13 -16.58
N MET A 132 17.95 4.55 -15.46
CA MET A 132 16.56 4.31 -15.06
C MET A 132 15.98 5.60 -14.48
N TYR A 133 14.68 5.65 -14.27
CA TYR A 133 13.99 6.81 -13.73
C TYR A 133 13.15 6.40 -12.53
N ARG A 134 13.16 7.21 -11.48
CA ARG A 134 12.40 6.98 -10.26
C ARG A 134 11.13 7.81 -10.26
N HIS A 135 10.03 7.19 -9.86
CA HIS A 135 8.72 7.82 -9.75
C HIS A 135 8.27 7.90 -8.30
N LYS A 136 7.56 8.97 -7.95
CA LYS A 136 7.02 9.19 -6.60
C LYS A 136 5.76 8.39 -6.32
N THR A 137 4.94 8.17 -7.35
CA THR A 137 3.60 7.58 -7.22
C THR A 137 3.40 6.43 -8.20
N LEU A 138 2.59 5.47 -7.79
CA LEU A 138 2.09 4.36 -8.59
C LEU A 138 0.59 4.23 -8.32
N CYS A 139 -0.23 4.30 -9.37
CA CYS A 139 -1.67 4.09 -9.26
C CYS A 139 -2.00 2.66 -9.70
N ILE A 140 -2.64 1.86 -8.85
CA ILE A 140 -3.08 0.49 -9.16
C ILE A 140 -4.57 0.51 -9.43
N ASN A 141 -4.98 0.03 -10.61
CA ASN A 141 -6.38 -0.13 -10.96
C ASN A 141 -6.81 -1.56 -10.67
N TYR A 142 -7.91 -1.73 -9.93
CA TYR A 142 -8.44 -3.04 -9.59
C TYR A 142 -9.95 -3.10 -9.76
N THR A 143 -10.45 -4.31 -9.97
CA THR A 143 -11.87 -4.60 -9.96
C THR A 143 -12.28 -4.97 -8.53
N SER A 144 -13.25 -4.24 -7.99
CA SER A 144 -13.82 -4.49 -6.66
C SER A 144 -14.73 -5.72 -6.66
N TYR A 145 -15.10 -6.21 -5.48
CA TYR A 145 -15.96 -7.38 -5.30
C TYR A 145 -17.30 -7.31 -6.07
N ASP A 146 -17.85 -6.10 -6.23
CA ASP A 146 -19.09 -5.77 -6.94
C ASP A 146 -18.87 -5.30 -8.39
N VAL A 147 -17.70 -5.63 -8.97
CA VAL A 147 -17.35 -5.41 -10.39
C VAL A 147 -17.19 -3.93 -10.75
N LEU A 148 -16.92 -3.06 -9.77
CA LEU A 148 -16.59 -1.66 -10.02
C LEU A 148 -15.08 -1.51 -10.26
N CYS A 149 -14.71 -0.51 -11.05
CA CYS A 149 -13.31 -0.16 -11.25
C CYS A 149 -12.89 0.83 -10.16
N GLN A 150 -11.87 0.49 -9.39
CA GLN A 150 -11.33 1.30 -8.31
C GLN A 150 -9.81 1.50 -8.49
N GLN A 151 -9.26 2.49 -7.80
CA GLN A 151 -7.85 2.85 -7.91
C GLN A 151 -7.26 3.13 -6.53
N ASP A 152 -6.08 2.57 -6.27
CA ASP A 152 -5.27 2.89 -5.10
C ASP A 152 -4.03 3.67 -5.54
N VAL A 153 -3.70 4.74 -4.81
CA VAL A 153 -2.48 5.53 -5.04
C VAL A 153 -1.43 5.14 -4.01
N LEU A 154 -0.34 4.59 -4.50
CA LEU A 154 0.81 4.16 -3.71
C LEU A 154 1.91 5.21 -3.77
N ASN A 155 2.54 5.48 -2.63
CA ASN A 155 3.70 6.34 -2.54
C ASN A 155 4.70 5.75 -1.52
N PRO A 156 5.92 5.37 -1.96
CA PRO A 156 6.94 4.76 -1.09
C PRO A 156 7.42 5.65 0.07
N SER A 157 7.10 6.93 0.06
CA SER A 157 7.48 7.90 1.10
C SER A 157 6.33 8.24 2.05
N THR A 158 5.23 7.48 2.02
CA THR A 158 4.04 7.72 2.85
C THR A 158 3.58 6.41 3.52
N SER A 159 2.54 6.48 4.35
CA SER A 159 1.88 5.29 4.90
C SER A 159 1.27 4.38 3.82
N ASN A 160 0.98 4.89 2.61
CA ASN A 160 0.42 4.15 1.48
C ASN A 160 1.52 3.44 0.67
N GLN A 161 2.35 2.66 1.36
CA GLN A 161 3.50 1.97 0.78
C GLN A 161 3.39 0.44 0.81
N PHE A 162 2.34 -0.11 1.43
CA PHE A 162 2.16 -1.56 1.51
C PHE A 162 1.21 -2.06 0.42
N VAL A 163 1.59 -3.17 -0.21
CA VAL A 163 0.85 -3.81 -1.30
C VAL A 163 0.59 -5.27 -0.98
N MET A 164 -0.47 -5.80 -1.59
CA MET A 164 -0.80 -7.23 -1.52
C MET A 164 -0.74 -7.87 -2.91
N LEU A 165 -0.24 -9.11 -2.94
CA LEU A 165 -0.11 -9.96 -4.12
C LEU A 165 -0.70 -11.34 -3.81
N PRO A 166 -1.11 -12.12 -4.82
CA PRO A 166 -1.52 -13.50 -4.59
C PRO A 166 -0.35 -14.33 -4.08
N ALA A 167 -0.56 -15.11 -3.01
CA ALA A 167 0.41 -16.11 -2.59
C ALA A 167 0.48 -17.21 -3.65
N GLN A 168 1.69 -17.64 -3.99
CA GLN A 168 1.93 -18.77 -4.89
C GLN A 168 2.68 -19.85 -4.13
N SER A 169 2.33 -21.11 -4.39
CA SER A 169 3.08 -22.26 -3.89
C SER A 169 3.88 -22.89 -5.02
N GLU A 170 5.16 -23.17 -4.77
CA GLU A 170 6.05 -23.77 -5.77
C GLU A 170 5.70 -25.23 -6.08
N ASP A 171 5.14 -25.96 -5.11
CA ASP A 171 4.81 -27.39 -5.23
C ASP A 171 3.32 -27.63 -5.56
N GLY A 172 2.56 -26.56 -5.80
CA GLY A 172 1.12 -26.62 -6.07
C GLY A 172 0.26 -26.90 -4.83
N SER A 173 0.84 -26.96 -3.64
CA SER A 173 0.07 -27.01 -2.39
C SER A 173 -0.69 -25.71 -2.15
N LYS A 174 -1.74 -25.76 -1.32
CA LYS A 174 -2.45 -24.56 -0.91
C LYS A 174 -1.56 -23.77 0.07
N PRO A 175 -1.22 -22.50 -0.22
CA PRO A 175 -0.42 -21.70 0.70
C PRO A 175 -1.18 -21.50 2.03
N PRO A 176 -0.48 -21.32 3.15
CA PRO A 176 -1.11 -21.13 4.46
C PRO A 176 -1.95 -19.85 4.54
N HIS A 177 -1.65 -18.87 3.69
CA HIS A 177 -2.38 -17.61 3.57
C HIS A 177 -2.57 -17.27 2.08
N PRO A 178 -3.75 -16.80 1.63
CA PRO A 178 -4.02 -16.50 0.22
C PRO A 178 -3.18 -15.38 -0.39
N PHE A 179 -2.56 -14.53 0.42
CA PHE A 179 -1.82 -13.36 -0.05
C PHE A 179 -0.38 -13.33 0.47
N ILE A 180 0.46 -12.58 -0.21
CA ILE A 180 1.75 -12.14 0.29
C ILE A 180 1.78 -10.62 0.27
N TYR A 181 2.52 -10.03 1.20
CA TYR A 181 2.56 -8.58 1.37
C TYR A 181 3.95 -8.05 1.17
N ALA A 182 4.04 -6.83 0.66
CA ALA A 182 5.30 -6.17 0.41
C ALA A 182 5.22 -4.70 0.79
N LYS A 183 6.32 -4.17 1.31
CA LYS A 183 6.57 -2.75 1.39
C LYS A 183 7.24 -2.28 0.11
N VAL A 184 6.69 -1.26 -0.53
CA VAL A 184 7.28 -0.61 -1.69
C VAL A 184 8.42 0.31 -1.24
N LEU A 185 9.62 0.06 -1.76
CA LEU A 185 10.83 0.86 -1.51
C LEU A 185 11.09 1.88 -2.61
N GLY A 186 10.59 1.63 -3.82
CA GLY A 186 10.69 2.57 -4.92
C GLY A 186 9.99 2.09 -6.18
N VAL A 187 9.48 3.04 -6.95
CA VAL A 187 8.82 2.83 -8.24
C VAL A 187 9.76 3.33 -9.33
N TYR A 188 9.98 2.53 -10.37
CA TYR A 188 10.95 2.84 -11.40
C TYR A 188 10.45 2.47 -12.79
N HIS A 189 11.06 3.08 -13.79
CA HIS A 189 11.08 2.52 -15.13
C HIS A 189 12.46 2.63 -15.77
N ALA A 190 12.73 1.78 -16.75
CA ALA A 190 13.95 1.83 -17.54
C ALA A 190 13.69 1.32 -18.96
N HIS A 191 14.57 1.70 -19.89
CA HIS A 191 14.60 1.08 -21.21
C HIS A 191 15.54 -0.11 -21.17
N VAL A 192 15.00 -1.32 -21.32
CA VAL A 192 15.71 -2.59 -21.14
C VAL A 192 15.65 -3.40 -22.43
N SER A 193 16.76 -4.02 -22.81
CA SER A 193 16.82 -4.96 -23.93
C SER A 193 17.33 -6.32 -23.47
N TYR A 194 16.77 -7.39 -24.02
CA TYR A 194 17.27 -8.75 -23.92
C TYR A 194 18.05 -9.13 -25.20
N GLY A 195 19.32 -9.52 -25.04
CA GLY A 195 20.17 -9.95 -26.16
C GLY A 195 20.43 -8.85 -27.18
N ARG A 196 19.83 -8.98 -28.39
CA ARG A 196 19.96 -8.03 -29.51
C ARG A 196 18.66 -7.27 -29.81
N GLU A 197 17.66 -7.40 -28.96
CA GLU A 197 16.37 -6.75 -29.15
C GLU A 197 16.46 -5.24 -28.94
N VAL A 198 15.46 -4.54 -29.48
CA VAL A 198 15.35 -3.08 -29.29
C VAL A 198 14.98 -2.82 -27.83
N PRO A 199 15.64 -1.87 -27.14
CA PRO A 199 15.25 -1.50 -25.79
C PRO A 199 13.78 -1.08 -25.71
N CYS A 200 13.06 -1.65 -24.75
CA CYS A 200 11.67 -1.36 -24.48
C CYS A 200 11.51 -0.79 -23.07
N ARG A 201 10.49 0.06 -22.88
CA ARG A 201 10.17 0.63 -21.57
C ARG A 201 9.58 -0.47 -20.70
N GLU A 202 10.25 -0.76 -19.59
CA GLU A 202 9.78 -1.68 -18.56
C GLU A 202 9.61 -0.93 -17.24
N ASP A 203 8.44 -1.12 -16.63
CA ASP A 203 8.06 -0.54 -15.35
C ASP A 203 8.22 -1.61 -14.26
N PHE A 204 8.78 -1.23 -13.10
CA PHE A 204 9.10 -2.18 -12.04
C PHE A 204 9.10 -1.50 -10.67
N VAL A 205 8.83 -2.30 -9.63
CA VAL A 205 8.71 -1.85 -8.25
C VAL A 205 9.71 -2.61 -7.39
N HIS A 206 10.56 -1.90 -6.66
CA HIS A 206 11.46 -2.49 -5.67
C HIS A 206 10.70 -2.66 -4.36
N VAL A 207 10.72 -3.87 -3.80
CA VAL A 207 9.94 -4.21 -2.61
C VAL A 207 10.76 -4.93 -1.54
N ARG A 208 10.28 -4.86 -0.29
CA ARG A 208 10.67 -5.71 0.83
C ARG A 208 9.49 -6.59 1.23
N TRP A 209 9.69 -7.90 1.29
CA TRP A 209 8.63 -8.86 1.58
C TRP A 209 8.29 -8.94 3.08
N LEU A 210 7.00 -9.10 3.37
CA LEU A 210 6.47 -9.48 4.68
C LEU A 210 5.84 -10.87 4.56
N TYR A 211 6.22 -11.74 5.48
CA TYR A 211 5.84 -13.15 5.49
C TYR A 211 4.77 -13.41 6.53
N TYR A 212 3.88 -14.35 6.20
CA TYR A 212 2.82 -14.79 7.10
C TYR A 212 3.41 -15.57 8.29
N ASP A 213 2.97 -15.22 9.50
CA ASP A 213 3.43 -15.89 10.72
C ASP A 213 2.78 -17.27 10.84
N THR A 214 3.61 -18.30 10.73
CA THR A 214 3.21 -19.71 10.84
C THR A 214 3.37 -20.27 12.26
N ASP A 215 3.83 -19.46 13.22
CA ASP A 215 3.83 -19.86 14.63
C ASP A 215 2.39 -20.08 15.10
N THR A 216 2.07 -21.31 15.50
CA THR A 216 0.76 -21.70 16.05
C THR A 216 0.26 -20.77 17.15
N ALA A 217 1.16 -20.15 17.95
CA ALA A 217 0.76 -19.22 19.00
C ALA A 217 0.27 -17.86 18.46
N ARG A 218 0.69 -17.47 17.25
CA ARG A 218 0.42 -16.17 16.60
C ARG A 218 -0.37 -16.29 15.29
N GLN A 219 -0.71 -17.50 14.88
CA GLN A 219 -1.53 -17.77 13.70
C GLN A 219 -2.81 -16.94 13.71
N GLY A 220 -3.00 -16.15 12.67
CA GLY A 220 -4.26 -15.46 12.42
C GLY A 220 -5.21 -16.34 11.61
N GLY A 221 -6.41 -15.83 11.37
CA GLY A 221 -7.39 -16.55 10.55
C GLY A 221 -8.82 -16.33 11.02
N TRP A 222 -9.74 -16.87 10.24
CA TRP A 222 -11.15 -16.92 10.61
C TRP A 222 -11.40 -17.86 11.79
N ASP A 223 -10.76 -19.04 11.76
CA ASP A 223 -10.89 -20.08 12.79
C ASP A 223 -10.30 -19.66 14.14
N GLU A 224 -9.22 -18.87 14.11
CA GLU A 224 -8.55 -18.35 15.30
C GLU A 224 -9.20 -17.07 15.86
N HIS A 225 -10.23 -16.54 15.18
CA HIS A 225 -10.89 -15.26 15.50
C HIS A 225 -9.89 -14.11 15.71
N ARG A 226 -8.76 -14.13 15.00
CA ARG A 226 -7.64 -13.18 15.13
C ARG A 226 -7.20 -12.70 13.76
N LEU A 227 -6.81 -11.42 13.66
CA LEU A 227 -6.25 -10.86 12.42
C LEU A 227 -4.99 -11.60 11.99
N ASP A 228 -4.78 -11.68 10.68
CA ASP A 228 -3.56 -12.28 10.11
C ASP A 228 -2.34 -11.50 10.57
N HIS A 229 -1.34 -12.23 11.06
CA HIS A 229 -0.13 -11.68 11.61
C HIS A 229 1.02 -11.90 10.62
N ILE A 230 1.76 -10.84 10.30
CA ILE A 230 2.83 -10.87 9.31
C ILE A 230 4.05 -10.09 9.82
N GLY A 231 5.23 -10.37 9.29
CA GLY A 231 6.45 -9.65 9.68
C GLY A 231 7.57 -9.75 8.64
N TYR A 232 8.60 -8.93 8.81
CA TYR A 232 9.83 -9.07 8.03
C TYR A 232 10.65 -10.24 8.58
N GLU A 233 11.33 -10.96 7.68
CA GLU A 233 12.36 -11.90 8.09
C GLU A 233 13.66 -11.17 8.46
N GLN A 234 14.44 -11.80 9.34
CA GLN A 234 15.73 -11.27 9.75
C GLN A 234 16.78 -11.55 8.68
N CYS A 235 17.42 -10.50 8.17
CA CYS A 235 18.44 -10.60 7.13
C CYS A 235 19.84 -10.85 7.70
N CYS A 236 20.14 -12.07 8.17
CA CYS A 236 21.46 -12.42 8.72
C CYS A 236 22.49 -12.80 7.66
N THR A 237 22.04 -13.31 6.51
CA THR A 237 22.87 -13.84 5.44
C THR A 237 22.61 -13.15 4.10
N ASP A 238 23.52 -13.34 3.14
CA ASP A 238 23.33 -12.87 1.77
C ASP A 238 22.09 -13.51 1.11
N GLN A 239 21.74 -14.75 1.49
CA GLN A 239 20.56 -15.43 0.99
C GLN A 239 19.29 -14.78 1.55
N ASP A 240 19.26 -14.48 2.85
CA ASP A 240 18.12 -13.81 3.50
C ASP A 240 17.84 -12.44 2.85
N LEU A 241 18.88 -11.71 2.44
CA LEU A 241 18.74 -10.45 1.71
C LEU A 241 18.15 -10.64 0.31
N ILE A 242 18.56 -11.70 -0.39
CA ILE A 242 18.01 -12.05 -1.71
C ILE A 242 16.54 -12.45 -1.58
N ASP A 243 16.18 -13.13 -0.51
CA ASP A 243 14.80 -13.57 -0.28
C ASP A 243 13.92 -12.42 0.23
N SER A 244 14.47 -11.47 1.00
CA SER A 244 13.71 -10.34 1.57
C SER A 244 13.46 -9.19 0.60
N PHE A 245 14.37 -8.93 -0.33
CA PHE A 245 14.28 -7.80 -1.27
C PHE A 245 14.12 -8.30 -2.69
N ASN A 246 13.15 -7.79 -3.44
CA ASN A 246 12.96 -8.21 -4.83
C ASN A 246 12.31 -7.12 -5.68
N PHE A 247 12.13 -7.40 -6.97
CA PHE A 247 11.40 -6.58 -7.90
C PHE A 247 10.13 -7.28 -8.36
N ILE A 248 9.05 -6.53 -8.46
CA ILE A 248 7.77 -6.98 -8.99
C ILE A 248 7.33 -6.09 -10.14
N HIS A 249 6.52 -6.61 -11.04
CA HIS A 249 5.87 -5.78 -12.04
C HIS A 249 4.60 -5.16 -11.43
N PRO A 250 4.27 -3.89 -11.72
CA PRO A 250 3.12 -3.24 -11.10
C PRO A 250 1.78 -3.96 -11.35
N SER A 251 1.62 -4.65 -12.50
CA SER A 251 0.41 -5.46 -12.76
C SER A 251 0.24 -6.71 -11.90
N ASP A 252 1.28 -7.11 -11.16
CA ASP A 252 1.19 -8.27 -10.25
C ASP A 252 0.59 -7.86 -8.90
N ILE A 253 0.54 -6.55 -8.61
CA ILE A 253 -0.08 -5.99 -7.41
C ILE A 253 -1.60 -6.06 -7.56
N ILE A 254 -2.26 -6.65 -6.57
CA ILE A 254 -3.73 -6.67 -6.54
C ILE A 254 -4.23 -5.27 -6.18
N ARG A 255 -3.74 -4.72 -5.06
CA ARG A 255 -4.06 -3.38 -4.56
C ARG A 255 -3.18 -3.00 -3.35
N GLY A 256 -3.37 -1.80 -2.82
CA GLY A 256 -2.77 -1.37 -1.55
C GLY A 256 -3.40 -2.09 -0.35
N VAL A 257 -2.66 -2.19 0.75
CA VAL A 257 -3.16 -2.81 2.00
C VAL A 257 -2.90 -1.92 3.20
N HIS A 258 -3.83 -1.95 4.15
CA HIS A 258 -3.66 -1.32 5.46
C HIS A 258 -3.11 -2.34 6.45
N LEU A 259 -1.87 -2.11 6.90
CA LEU A 259 -1.21 -2.90 7.94
C LEU A 259 -1.21 -2.13 9.26
N ILE A 260 -1.64 -2.78 10.33
CA ILE A 260 -1.66 -2.21 11.68
C ILE A 260 -0.41 -2.71 12.42
N PRO A 261 0.50 -1.83 12.86
CA PRO A 261 1.66 -2.28 13.63
C PRO A 261 1.28 -3.03 14.91
N ASP A 262 2.01 -4.09 15.23
CA ASP A 262 1.88 -4.75 16.53
C ASP A 262 2.61 -3.96 17.62
N PHE A 263 1.87 -3.03 18.24
CA PHE A 263 2.37 -2.19 19.33
C PHE A 263 2.87 -3.00 20.54
N GLN A 264 2.33 -4.20 20.77
CA GLN A 264 2.72 -5.03 21.90
C GLN A 264 4.10 -5.67 21.68
N SER A 265 4.37 -6.19 20.48
CA SER A 265 5.69 -6.70 20.12
C SER A 265 6.75 -5.59 20.01
N GLY A 266 6.31 -4.39 19.64
CA GLY A 266 7.14 -3.20 19.52
C GLY A 266 8.04 -3.22 18.28
N ARG A 267 9.04 -2.32 18.29
CA ARG A 267 9.97 -2.13 17.17
C ARG A 267 11.28 -2.90 17.37
N CYS A 268 12.01 -3.13 16.29
CA CYS A 268 13.32 -3.76 16.24
C CYS A 268 14.22 -3.08 15.19
N ASN A 269 15.52 -3.02 15.45
CA ASN A 269 16.53 -2.51 14.51
C ASN A 269 17.53 -3.58 14.06
N ARG A 270 17.22 -4.87 14.30
CA ARG A 270 18.09 -6.02 14.04
C ARG A 270 17.65 -6.87 12.85
N LEU A 271 16.59 -6.43 12.14
CA LEU A 271 16.07 -7.13 10.97
C LEU A 271 16.97 -6.93 9.74
N LEU A 272 17.78 -5.88 9.73
CA LEU A 272 18.76 -5.56 8.68
C LEU A 272 20.17 -5.49 9.27
N ASN A 273 21.20 -5.67 8.44
CA ASN A 273 22.60 -5.66 8.90
C ASN A 273 23.12 -4.24 9.11
N PHE A 274 22.74 -3.32 8.22
CA PHE A 274 23.14 -1.93 8.30
C PHE A 274 22.06 -1.11 9.01
N SER A 275 22.49 -0.26 9.93
CA SER A 275 21.60 0.66 10.63
C SER A 275 21.03 1.75 9.73
N LYS A 276 21.56 1.95 8.51
CA LYS A 276 21.07 2.94 7.55
C LYS A 276 20.58 2.24 6.30
N SER A 277 19.27 2.02 6.23
CA SER A 277 18.62 1.39 5.09
C SER A 277 17.34 2.11 4.72
N ILE A 278 17.10 2.28 3.41
CA ILE A 278 15.83 2.80 2.85
C ILE A 278 14.65 1.87 3.15
N ALA A 279 14.95 0.65 3.60
CA ALA A 279 13.95 -0.37 3.86
C ALA A 279 13.29 -0.24 5.24
N HIS A 280 13.83 0.61 6.12
CA HIS A 280 13.28 0.80 7.46
C HIS A 280 11.92 1.48 7.46
N ASP A 281 11.06 1.13 8.43
CA ASP A 281 9.71 1.70 8.55
C ASP A 281 9.67 3.14 9.02
N SER A 282 10.69 3.57 9.76
CA SER A 282 10.83 4.95 10.25
C SER A 282 12.17 5.54 9.89
N ASP A 283 12.25 6.88 9.83
CA ASP A 283 13.48 7.63 9.64
C ASP A 283 14.52 7.40 10.75
N ASP A 284 14.07 6.96 11.93
CA ASP A 284 14.94 6.54 13.04
C ASP A 284 15.59 5.16 12.82
N HIS A 285 15.37 4.53 11.67
CA HIS A 285 15.91 3.23 11.28
C HIS A 285 15.43 2.06 12.16
N TRP A 286 14.12 2.07 12.46
CA TRP A 286 13.44 1.00 13.18
C TRP A 286 12.38 0.37 12.28
N ASP A 287 12.20 -0.93 12.45
CA ASP A 287 11.13 -1.71 11.86
C ASP A 287 10.13 -2.10 12.95
N TRP A 288 8.85 -2.17 12.62
CA TRP A 288 7.93 -2.93 13.46
C TRP A 288 8.27 -4.42 13.35
N LYS A 289 8.26 -5.14 14.47
CA LYS A 289 8.53 -6.58 14.43
C LYS A 289 7.47 -7.32 13.62
N HIS A 290 6.22 -6.91 13.80
CA HIS A 290 5.08 -7.53 13.17
C HIS A 290 3.97 -6.52 12.89
N TYR A 291 3.04 -6.95 12.05
CA TYR A 291 1.85 -6.24 11.66
C TYR A 291 0.64 -7.17 11.69
N TYR A 292 -0.53 -6.61 11.98
CA TYR A 292 -1.82 -7.23 11.71
C TYR A 292 -2.37 -6.74 10.37
N VAL A 293 -2.85 -7.66 9.54
CA VAL A 293 -3.54 -7.32 8.30
C VAL A 293 -4.96 -6.88 8.64
N ASN A 294 -5.33 -5.64 8.30
CA ASN A 294 -6.68 -5.16 8.52
C ASN A 294 -7.64 -5.66 7.43
N ARG A 295 -8.19 -6.88 7.62
CA ARG A 295 -9.18 -7.49 6.72
C ARG A 295 -10.50 -6.73 6.61
N PHE A 296 -10.78 -5.81 7.53
CA PHE A 296 -12.05 -5.09 7.64
C PHE A 296 -11.94 -3.62 7.23
N VAL A 297 -10.81 -3.21 6.64
CA VAL A 297 -10.59 -1.81 6.21
C VAL A 297 -11.65 -1.33 5.23
N ASP A 298 -12.08 -2.22 4.32
CA ASP A 298 -13.20 -1.99 3.42
C ASP A 298 -13.87 -3.32 3.01
N ARG A 299 -15.01 -3.20 2.32
CA ARG A 299 -15.78 -4.36 1.84
C ARG A 299 -15.01 -5.20 0.82
N ASP A 300 -14.17 -4.56 0.01
CA ASP A 300 -13.43 -5.25 -1.04
C ASP A 300 -12.33 -6.14 -0.46
N ILE A 301 -11.50 -5.63 0.47
CA ILE A 301 -10.50 -6.42 1.21
C ILE A 301 -11.17 -7.57 1.97
N LEU A 302 -12.31 -7.31 2.61
CA LEU A 302 -13.05 -8.34 3.33
C LEU A 302 -13.47 -9.47 2.39
N MET A 303 -14.10 -9.13 1.27
CA MET A 303 -14.52 -10.10 0.26
C MET A 303 -13.34 -10.84 -0.38
N ARG A 304 -12.17 -10.18 -0.49
CA ARG A 304 -10.93 -10.85 -0.94
C ARG A 304 -10.50 -11.95 0.02
N HIS A 305 -10.61 -11.73 1.34
CA HIS A 305 -10.22 -12.73 2.36
C HIS A 305 -11.30 -13.77 2.65
N LEU A 306 -12.57 -13.45 2.44
CA LEU A 306 -13.67 -14.41 2.56
C LEU A 306 -13.82 -15.29 1.32
N GLY A 307 -13.50 -14.76 0.13
CA GLY A 307 -13.88 -15.36 -1.15
C GLY A 307 -15.29 -14.95 -1.59
N GLY A 308 -15.67 -15.33 -2.82
CA GLY A 308 -17.01 -15.11 -3.37
C GLY A 308 -17.31 -13.74 -3.97
N GLY A 309 -16.34 -12.82 -4.03
CA GLY A 309 -16.49 -11.55 -4.76
C GLY A 309 -16.50 -11.79 -6.28
N ILE A 310 -17.60 -11.46 -6.97
CA ILE A 310 -17.75 -11.67 -8.41
C ILE A 310 -16.63 -10.98 -9.20
N GLY A 311 -16.24 -9.77 -8.78
CA GLY A 311 -15.15 -9.03 -9.41
C GLY A 311 -13.74 -9.54 -9.08
N HIS A 312 -13.59 -10.54 -8.21
CA HIS A 312 -12.29 -11.12 -7.82
C HIS A 312 -11.86 -12.30 -8.68
N TYR A 313 -12.50 -12.51 -9.84
CA TYR A 313 -12.27 -13.62 -10.77
C TYR A 313 -10.81 -13.84 -11.20
N ARG A 314 -9.96 -12.81 -11.12
CA ARG A 314 -8.54 -12.88 -11.52
C ARG A 314 -7.64 -13.53 -10.45
N TYR A 315 -8.03 -13.45 -9.18
CA TYR A 315 -7.26 -13.93 -8.03
C TYR A 315 -8.20 -14.60 -7.03
N THR A 316 -8.96 -15.59 -7.50
CA THR A 316 -9.89 -16.35 -6.66
C THR A 316 -9.10 -17.10 -5.59
N ILE A 317 -9.46 -16.91 -4.32
CA ILE A 317 -9.07 -17.86 -3.27
C ILE A 317 -9.66 -19.21 -3.68
N TYR A 318 -8.82 -20.23 -3.82
CA TYR A 318 -9.29 -21.61 -3.92
C TYR A 318 -10.03 -21.92 -2.62
N ASP A 319 -11.36 -21.91 -2.70
CA ASP A 319 -12.21 -22.18 -1.56
C ASP A 319 -11.85 -23.57 -1.03
N SER A 320 -11.55 -23.63 0.27
CA SER A 320 -11.93 -24.82 1.01
C SER A 320 -13.43 -24.92 0.84
N GLU A 321 -13.93 -26.04 0.34
CA GLU A 321 -15.32 -26.43 0.53
C GLU A 321 -15.67 -26.11 1.99
N ARG A 322 -16.41 -25.01 2.21
CA ARG A 322 -17.11 -24.84 3.46
C ARG A 322 -18.17 -25.91 3.41
N ASP A 323 -18.05 -26.90 4.28
CA ASP A 323 -19.10 -27.84 4.67
C ASP A 323 -20.34 -27.09 5.17
N LEU A 324 -21.03 -26.39 4.28
CA LEU A 324 -22.38 -25.89 4.47
C LEU A 324 -23.41 -26.78 3.76
N ASP A 325 -22.97 -27.93 3.22
CA ASP A 325 -23.81 -28.93 2.55
C ASP A 325 -23.88 -30.28 3.27
N SER A 326 -23.60 -30.34 4.57
CA SER A 326 -23.98 -31.51 5.39
C SER A 326 -25.43 -31.40 5.90
N ASP A 327 -26.39 -31.17 4.98
CA ASP A 327 -27.79 -31.61 5.16
C ASP A 327 -28.68 -31.37 3.91
N ARG A 328 -28.16 -31.62 2.70
CA ARG A 328 -29.02 -31.77 1.52
C ARG A 328 -28.72 -33.08 0.80
N ASN A 329 -29.40 -34.09 1.33
CA ASN A 329 -29.65 -35.39 0.73
C ASN A 329 -29.82 -35.28 -0.80
N GLU A 330 -29.00 -36.05 -1.51
CA GLU A 330 -28.98 -36.14 -2.97
C GLU A 330 -30.35 -36.45 -3.56
N SER A 331 -30.72 -35.75 -4.63
CA SER A 331 -31.36 -36.42 -5.76
C SER A 331 -30.92 -35.78 -7.07
N ASN A 332 -30.09 -36.52 -7.79
CA ASN A 332 -29.70 -36.28 -9.17
C ASN A 332 -30.92 -36.04 -10.06
N ILE A 333 -30.99 -34.90 -10.74
CA ILE A 333 -31.77 -34.78 -11.98
C ILE A 333 -30.96 -34.02 -13.02
N ASN A 334 -30.47 -34.78 -14.00
CA ASN A 334 -29.98 -34.30 -15.29
C ASN A 334 -31.00 -33.35 -15.92
N ILE A 335 -30.57 -32.12 -16.26
CA ILE A 335 -31.34 -31.25 -17.13
C ILE A 335 -30.85 -31.48 -18.56
N GLU A 336 -31.46 -32.45 -19.23
CA GLU A 336 -31.57 -32.41 -20.70
C GLU A 336 -32.78 -31.56 -21.06
N VAL A 337 -32.57 -30.52 -21.85
CA VAL A 337 -33.63 -29.70 -22.44
C VAL A 337 -34.05 -30.32 -23.77
N PRO A 338 -35.34 -30.70 -23.91
CA PRO A 338 -36.00 -30.47 -25.20
C PRO A 338 -37.33 -29.71 -25.10
N LEU A 339 -37.58 -28.98 -26.19
CA LEU A 339 -38.69 -28.07 -26.45
C LEU A 339 -40.04 -28.76 -26.77
N GLU A 340 -41.11 -27.96 -26.59
CA GLU A 340 -42.41 -27.93 -27.30
C GLU A 340 -43.65 -28.66 -26.75
N MET A 341 -44.67 -27.81 -26.48
CA MET A 341 -46.08 -27.88 -26.93
C MET A 341 -47.14 -28.74 -26.21
N ARG A 342 -48.10 -28.00 -25.61
CA ARG A 342 -49.58 -28.10 -25.73
C ARG A 342 -50.38 -29.08 -24.83
N GLY A 343 -51.44 -28.52 -24.22
CA GLY A 343 -52.65 -29.20 -23.69
C GLY A 343 -52.93 -28.87 -22.21
N GLU A 344 -53.84 -27.94 -21.90
CA GLU A 344 -55.23 -28.20 -21.44
C GLU A 344 -55.28 -28.89 -20.06
N ASP A 345 -55.49 -28.12 -18.99
CA ASP A 345 -56.77 -27.92 -18.26
C ASP A 345 -56.92 -28.91 -17.08
N GLU A 346 -56.95 -28.40 -15.85
CA GLU A 346 -58.10 -28.48 -14.93
C GLU A 346 -57.73 -28.10 -13.49
N ARG A 347 -58.77 -27.59 -12.81
CA ARG A 347 -58.78 -26.88 -11.54
C ARG A 347 -58.80 -27.86 -10.36
N SER A 348 -58.22 -27.48 -9.23
CA SER A 348 -58.88 -27.67 -7.92
C SER A 348 -58.30 -26.75 -6.86
N ASP A 349 -59.15 -25.81 -6.47
CA ASP A 349 -59.20 -25.02 -5.25
C ASP A 349 -59.33 -25.91 -4.00
N VAL A 350 -58.49 -25.71 -2.98
CA VAL A 350 -58.88 -25.80 -1.56
C VAL A 350 -57.94 -24.92 -0.72
N GLY A 351 -58.49 -23.91 -0.05
CA GLY A 351 -57.80 -23.12 0.97
C GLY A 351 -57.99 -23.68 2.39
N SER A 352 -57.09 -23.28 3.30
CA SER A 352 -57.40 -22.97 4.71
C SER A 352 -56.19 -22.35 5.43
N GLU A 353 -56.38 -21.09 5.85
CA GLU A 353 -56.06 -20.42 7.14
C GLU A 353 -55.38 -21.28 8.24
N ASP A 354 -54.53 -20.84 9.17
CA ASP A 354 -54.09 -19.52 9.67
C ASP A 354 -52.86 -19.72 10.62
N GLU A 355 -52.34 -18.62 11.17
CA GLU A 355 -51.51 -18.48 12.40
C GLU A 355 -49.99 -18.21 12.31
N ARG A 356 -49.69 -16.91 12.09
CA ARG A 356 -49.00 -15.98 13.00
C ARG A 356 -47.85 -16.49 13.91
N SER A 357 -46.64 -15.96 13.67
CA SER A 357 -45.79 -15.33 14.72
C SER A 357 -44.55 -14.65 14.10
N THR A 358 -44.67 -13.35 13.80
CA THR A 358 -43.56 -12.45 13.48
C THR A 358 -42.91 -11.95 14.77
N ARG A 359 -41.68 -12.37 15.07
CA ARG A 359 -40.88 -11.80 16.17
C ARG A 359 -39.87 -10.81 15.61
N ASN A 360 -40.28 -9.54 15.56
CA ASN A 360 -39.38 -8.41 15.36
C ASN A 360 -38.56 -8.21 16.65
N GLN A 361 -37.24 -8.44 16.60
CA GLN A 361 -36.33 -7.97 17.65
C GLN A 361 -35.65 -6.69 17.16
N SER A 362 -36.00 -5.59 17.81
CA SER A 362 -35.39 -4.28 17.66
C SER A 362 -33.95 -4.32 18.17
N ILE A 363 -32.99 -4.00 17.32
CA ILE A 363 -31.59 -3.79 17.69
C ILE A 363 -31.47 -2.36 18.24
N CYS A 364 -31.20 -2.24 19.54
CA CYS A 364 -30.82 -1.00 20.19
C CYS A 364 -29.33 -0.74 19.92
N LEU A 365 -29.01 0.33 19.22
CA LEU A 365 -27.64 0.82 19.06
C LEU A 365 -27.32 1.73 20.26
N GLU A 366 -26.53 1.21 21.20
CA GLU A 366 -25.85 2.04 22.19
C GLU A 366 -24.67 2.73 21.49
N GLN A 367 -24.68 4.07 21.52
CA GLN A 367 -23.58 4.91 21.05
C GLN A 367 -22.54 4.98 22.16
N ASP A 368 -21.39 4.34 21.97
CA ASP A 368 -20.22 4.55 22.82
C ASP A 368 -19.48 5.81 22.36
N GLU A 369 -19.37 6.75 23.30
CA GLU A 369 -18.63 8.01 23.18
C GLU A 369 -17.11 7.73 23.17
N ILE A 370 -16.43 8.08 22.07
CA ILE A 370 -14.97 8.11 21.99
C ILE A 370 -14.49 9.47 22.52
N SER A 371 -13.64 9.40 23.54
CA SER A 371 -12.96 10.53 24.17
C SER A 371 -11.65 10.82 23.40
N ASP A 372 -11.65 11.88 22.59
CA ASP A 372 -10.44 12.39 21.93
C ASP A 372 -9.66 13.29 22.89
N GLU A 373 -8.56 12.78 23.45
CA GLU A 373 -7.51 13.61 24.07
C GLU A 373 -6.45 13.93 23.00
N GLU A 374 -6.57 15.09 22.35
CA GLU A 374 -5.53 15.65 21.49
C GLU A 374 -4.41 16.29 22.33
N LEU A 375 -3.19 15.76 22.20
CA LEU A 375 -1.97 16.38 22.69
C LEU A 375 -1.50 17.44 21.69
N ASN A 376 -1.69 18.72 22.05
CA ASN A 376 -1.09 19.86 21.36
C ASN A 376 0.44 19.86 21.53
N VAL A 377 1.20 19.82 20.44
CA VAL A 377 2.59 20.29 20.40
C VAL A 377 2.69 21.41 19.39
N ASP A 378 2.97 22.59 19.93
CA ASP A 378 3.12 23.90 19.30
C ASP A 378 4.35 23.95 18.39
N GLU A 379 4.16 24.26 17.10
CA GLU A 379 5.22 24.46 16.11
C GLU A 379 5.43 25.97 15.92
N GLY A 380 6.43 26.50 16.64
CA GLY A 380 6.82 27.91 16.59
C GLY A 380 7.56 28.25 15.30
N VAL A 381 6.99 29.20 14.55
CA VAL A 381 7.55 29.88 13.38
C VAL A 381 8.76 30.73 13.80
N SER A 382 9.88 30.63 13.08
CA SER A 382 10.92 31.68 13.08
C SER A 382 11.30 32.05 11.64
N GLU A 383 10.74 33.16 11.18
CA GLU A 383 11.27 33.96 10.07
C GLU A 383 12.57 34.62 10.50
N PHE A 384 13.63 34.61 9.67
CA PHE A 384 14.61 35.69 9.67
C PHE A 384 15.19 35.86 8.26
N GLU A 385 15.19 37.13 7.86
CA GLU A 385 15.42 37.67 6.53
C GLU A 385 16.90 37.67 6.11
N ASP A 386 17.09 37.70 4.79
CA ASP A 386 18.33 38.01 4.10
C ASP A 386 18.86 39.40 4.46
N ASP A 387 20.19 39.52 4.63
CA ASP A 387 20.87 40.80 4.41
C ASP A 387 22.21 40.58 3.71
N ILE A 388 22.31 41.18 2.52
CA ILE A 388 23.45 41.19 1.62
C ILE A 388 24.29 42.43 1.97
N SER A 389 25.61 42.26 2.08
CA SER A 389 26.54 43.38 1.88
C SER A 389 27.68 42.96 0.95
N GLU A 390 27.69 43.54 -0.25
CA GLU A 390 28.88 43.67 -1.08
C GLU A 390 29.76 44.78 -0.50
N ASP A 391 31.08 44.54 -0.41
CA ASP A 391 32.06 45.57 -0.74
C ASP A 391 33.40 44.93 -1.11
N ALA A 392 33.98 45.48 -2.17
CA ALA A 392 35.12 44.99 -2.91
C ALA A 392 36.45 45.62 -2.46
N MET A 393 37.54 45.03 -2.94
CA MET A 393 38.80 45.65 -3.43
C MET A 393 40.11 45.19 -2.76
N ASP A 394 40.91 44.57 -3.63
CA ASP A 394 42.35 44.75 -3.89
C ASP A 394 43.42 44.43 -2.84
N ASP A 395 44.16 43.36 -3.19
CA ASP A 395 45.58 43.36 -3.60
C ASP A 395 46.61 43.97 -2.63
N TYR A 396 47.49 43.12 -2.08
CA TYR A 396 48.94 43.38 -1.99
C TYR A 396 49.71 42.07 -1.83
N VAL A 397 50.58 41.80 -2.81
CA VAL A 397 51.72 40.88 -2.77
C VAL A 397 52.80 41.44 -1.83
N VAL A 398 53.32 40.61 -0.92
CA VAL A 398 54.70 40.72 -0.38
C VAL A 398 55.25 39.31 -0.10
N ASP A 399 56.28 38.94 -0.85
CA ASP A 399 57.24 37.86 -0.55
C ASP A 399 58.00 38.16 0.76
N GLY A 400 58.29 37.13 1.54
CA GLY A 400 59.18 37.24 2.69
C GLY A 400 59.52 35.89 3.31
N ASP A 401 60.72 35.41 2.97
CA ASP A 401 61.42 34.27 3.55
C ASP A 401 61.41 34.22 5.08
N GLY A 402 61.49 33.02 5.66
CA GLY A 402 61.84 32.86 7.07
C GLY A 402 61.51 31.51 7.68
N ASP A 403 62.33 30.51 7.35
CA ASP A 403 62.97 29.53 8.23
C ASP A 403 62.31 29.02 9.55
N GLU A 404 62.59 27.72 9.75
CA GLU A 404 62.87 27.03 11.02
C GLU A 404 61.73 26.40 11.86
N LEU A 405 61.74 25.06 11.78
CA LEU A 405 61.98 24.11 12.88
C LEU A 405 60.85 23.60 13.79
N HIS A 406 60.92 22.27 13.90
CA HIS A 406 60.50 21.36 14.96
C HIS A 406 59.02 20.94 15.08
N GLY A 407 58.84 19.63 14.90
CA GLY A 407 57.61 18.94 15.21
C GLY A 407 57.43 18.61 16.69
N PHE A 408 56.20 18.19 16.97
CA PHE A 408 55.82 17.05 17.79
C PHE A 408 54.56 16.43 17.18
#